data_AF-A0A2S0M9G8-F1
#
_entry.id   AF-A0A2S0M9G8-F1
#
_cell.length_a   1.000
_cell.length_b   1.000
_cell.length_c   1.000
_cell.angle_alpha   90.00
_cell.angle_beta   90.00
_cell.angle_gamma   90.00
#
_symmetry.space_group_name_H-M   'P 1'
#
loop_
_entity.id
_entity.type
_entity.pdbx_description
1 polymer ?
#
loop_
_entity_poly.entity_id
_entity_poly.type
_entity_poly.pdbx_seq_one_letter_code
_entity_poly.pdbx_strand_id
1 'polypeptide(L)'
;MKVEDAITRIRQETHDISKEYSDERCLQFINTATQQVASLLIGAKWPVLVEETTIREGDSIPKNYMSACGTYPLAMTAGTVHITDPSVSAVKFRYFATPAVIESTTKDMPFNHDAINDIIVKSAVLLALNENEYDISQDTNIVNALQQAISAGMS
;
A
#
# COMPACT_ATOMS: atom_id res chain seq x y z
N MET A 1 11.94 1.42 -9.48
CA MET A 1 12.79 0.48 -8.71
C MET A 1 12.33 -0.98 -8.90
N LYS A 2 13.25 -1.95 -9.03
CA LYS A 2 12.91 -3.40 -9.03
C LYS A 2 12.79 -3.96 -7.62
N VAL A 3 11.99 -5.01 -7.44
CA VAL A 3 11.82 -5.66 -6.12
C VAL A 3 13.13 -6.33 -5.66
N GLU A 4 13.92 -6.89 -6.57
CA GLU A 4 15.25 -7.43 -6.24
C GLU A 4 16.18 -6.37 -5.61
N ASP A 5 16.17 -5.13 -6.13
CA ASP A 5 16.96 -4.02 -5.57
C ASP A 5 16.49 -3.68 -4.15
N ALA A 6 15.18 -3.68 -3.92
CA ALA A 6 14.59 -3.46 -2.60
C ALA A 6 15.03 -4.54 -1.59
N ILE A 7 15.00 -5.82 -2.00
CA ILE A 7 15.46 -6.94 -1.16
C ILE A 7 16.96 -6.81 -0.85
N THR A 8 17.78 -6.45 -1.84
CA THR A 8 19.21 -6.21 -1.62
C THR A 8 19.45 -5.10 -0.59
N ARG A 9 18.69 -4.00 -0.67
CA ARG A 9 18.77 -2.91 0.32
C ARG A 9 18.37 -3.35 1.72
N ILE A 10 17.28 -4.12 1.84
CA ILE A 10 16.85 -4.67 3.14
C ILE A 10 17.98 -5.46 3.79
N ARG A 11 18.58 -6.40 3.06
CA ARG A 11 19.68 -7.23 3.57
C ARG A 11 20.91 -6.42 3.97
N GLN A 12 21.25 -5.40 3.19
CA GLN A 12 22.38 -4.52 3.49
C GLN A 12 22.17 -3.74 4.78
N GLU A 13 20.98 -3.16 4.97
CA GLU A 13 20.68 -2.33 6.15
C GLU A 13 20.47 -3.16 7.42
N THR A 14 19.97 -4.40 7.30
CA THR A 14 19.84 -5.31 8.45
C THR A 14 21.12 -6.05 8.80
N HIS A 15 22.23 -5.80 8.08
CA HIS A 15 23.47 -6.56 8.17
C HIS A 15 23.27 -8.08 7.99
N ASP A 16 22.26 -8.47 7.20
CA ASP A 16 21.98 -9.86 6.84
C ASP A 16 22.95 -10.35 5.76
N ILE A 17 24.22 -10.45 6.13
CA ILE A 17 25.32 -10.89 5.25
C ILE A 17 25.24 -12.41 5.00
N SER A 18 24.62 -13.16 5.92
CA SER A 18 24.43 -14.62 5.89
C SER A 18 23.20 -15.08 5.10
N LYS A 19 22.32 -14.16 4.66
CA LYS A 19 21.00 -14.48 4.07
C LYS A 19 20.10 -15.27 5.03
N GLU A 20 20.07 -14.87 6.28
CA GLU A 20 19.11 -15.33 7.28
C GLU A 20 17.67 -15.10 6.83
N TYR A 21 17.40 -14.01 6.10
CA TYR A 21 16.10 -13.81 5.46
C TYR A 21 16.06 -14.43 4.07
N SER A 22 15.10 -15.34 3.88
CA SER A 22 14.71 -15.80 2.54
C SER A 22 14.12 -14.65 1.73
N ASP A 23 14.15 -14.77 0.40
CA ASP A 23 13.55 -13.75 -0.48
C ASP A 23 12.04 -13.60 -0.21
N GLU A 24 11.35 -14.70 0.13
CA GLU A 24 9.94 -14.70 0.52
C GLU A 24 9.70 -13.90 1.80
N ARG A 25 10.60 -13.97 2.78
CA ARG A 25 10.47 -13.17 4.01
C ARG A 25 10.66 -11.69 3.72
N CYS A 26 11.65 -11.33 2.89
CA CYS A 26 11.82 -9.95 2.44
C CYS A 26 10.59 -9.45 1.67
N LEU A 27 9.98 -10.27 0.81
CA LEU A 27 8.72 -9.94 0.13
C LEU A 27 7.58 -9.69 1.13
N GLN A 28 7.50 -10.46 2.22
CA GLN A 28 6.50 -10.23 3.26
C GLN A 28 6.68 -8.85 3.92
N PHE A 29 7.90 -8.46 4.29
CA PHE A 29 8.16 -7.12 4.83
C PHE A 29 7.79 -6.02 3.84
N ILE A 30 8.16 -6.16 2.56
CA ILE A 30 7.84 -5.20 1.50
C ILE A 30 6.32 -5.09 1.34
N ASN A 31 5.60 -6.20 1.32
CA ASN A 31 4.14 -6.21 1.20
C ASN A 31 3.46 -5.53 2.40
N THR A 32 3.89 -5.85 3.63
CA THR A 32 3.37 -5.19 4.84
C THR A 32 3.64 -3.68 4.82
N ALA A 33 4.87 -3.27 4.50
CA ALA A 33 5.24 -1.87 4.36
C ALA A 33 4.44 -1.16 3.25
N THR A 34 4.22 -1.83 2.13
CA THR A 34 3.40 -1.31 1.01
C THR A 34 1.98 -1.01 1.48
N GLN A 35 1.35 -1.93 2.22
CA GLN A 35 -0.01 -1.72 2.72
C GLN A 35 -0.08 -0.61 3.77
N GLN A 36 0.93 -0.48 4.63
CA GLN A 36 1.03 0.62 5.60
C GLN A 36 1.17 1.99 4.92
N VAL A 37 2.10 2.11 3.97
CA VAL A 37 2.30 3.33 3.17
C VAL A 37 1.05 3.66 2.36
N ALA A 38 0.43 2.66 1.72
CA ALA A 38 -0.81 2.85 0.97
C ALA A 38 -1.94 3.38 1.87
N SER A 39 -2.10 2.85 3.09
CA SER A 39 -3.11 3.33 4.04
C SER A 39 -2.92 4.81 4.41
N LEU A 40 -1.67 5.24 4.60
CA LEU A 40 -1.34 6.63 4.90
C LEU A 40 -1.61 7.54 3.70
N LEU A 41 -1.21 7.12 2.49
CA LEU A 41 -1.46 7.86 1.25
C LEU A 41 -2.97 8.00 0.97
N ILE A 42 -3.76 6.95 1.22
CA ILE A 42 -5.22 6.98 1.10
C ILE A 42 -5.83 7.97 2.11
N GLY A 43 -5.37 7.94 3.37
CA GLY A 43 -5.78 8.91 4.38
C GLY A 43 -5.48 10.36 3.99
N ALA A 44 -4.34 10.58 3.32
CA ALA A 44 -3.95 11.87 2.74
C ALA A 44 -4.61 12.18 1.38
N LYS A 45 -5.50 11.30 0.89
CA LYS A 45 -6.21 11.42 -0.39
C LYS A 45 -5.28 11.57 -1.61
N TRP A 46 -4.14 10.90 -1.59
CA TRP A 46 -3.19 10.94 -2.71
C TRP A 46 -3.74 10.27 -3.97
N PRO A 47 -3.71 10.94 -5.13
CA PRO A 47 -4.35 10.46 -6.36
C PRO A 47 -3.69 9.21 -6.94
N VAL A 48 -2.46 8.88 -6.53
CA VAL A 48 -1.70 7.72 -7.05
C VAL A 48 -2.36 6.38 -6.73
N LEU A 49 -3.27 6.33 -5.76
CA LEU A 49 -4.02 5.13 -5.37
C LEU A 49 -5.48 5.16 -5.84
N VAL A 50 -5.85 6.09 -6.72
CA VAL A 50 -7.20 6.18 -7.27
C VAL A 50 -7.33 5.25 -8.46
N GLU A 51 -8.27 4.32 -8.37
CA GLU A 51 -8.73 3.51 -9.48
C GLU A 51 -10.13 3.95 -9.91
N GLU A 52 -10.46 3.69 -11.17
CA GLU A 52 -11.78 3.96 -11.73
C GLU A 52 -12.39 2.66 -12.25
N THR A 53 -13.67 2.46 -11.98
CA THR A 53 -14.45 1.36 -12.54
C THR A 53 -15.87 1.82 -12.86
N THR A 54 -16.63 0.98 -13.55
CA THR A 54 -18.07 1.19 -13.76
C THR A 54 -18.82 0.17 -12.93
N ILE A 55 -19.66 0.65 -12.02
CA ILE A 55 -20.49 -0.18 -11.14
C ILE A 55 -21.94 -0.15 -11.60
N ARG A 56 -22.60 -1.31 -11.57
CA ARG A 56 -24.02 -1.53 -11.82
C ARG A 56 -24.69 -2.12 -10.58
N GLU A 57 -26.02 -2.14 -10.58
CA GLU A 57 -26.81 -2.77 -9.53
C GLU A 57 -26.42 -4.24 -9.33
N GLY A 58 -26.16 -4.63 -8.08
CA GLY A 58 -25.81 -6.00 -7.71
C GLY A 58 -24.35 -6.40 -7.98
N ASP A 59 -23.52 -5.52 -8.53
CA ASP A 59 -22.10 -5.79 -8.70
C ASP A 59 -21.39 -5.95 -7.36
N SER A 60 -20.35 -6.77 -7.34
CA SER A 60 -19.45 -6.90 -6.20
C SER A 60 -18.52 -5.68 -6.07
N ILE A 61 -18.25 -5.29 -4.83
CA ILE A 61 -17.25 -4.25 -4.53
C ILE A 61 -15.85 -4.76 -4.96
N PRO A 62 -15.00 -3.91 -5.56
CA PRO A 62 -13.62 -4.28 -5.88
C PRO A 62 -12.87 -4.81 -4.64
N LYS A 63 -12.10 -5.89 -4.79
CA LYS A 63 -11.43 -6.57 -3.65
C LYS A 63 -10.43 -5.67 -2.92
N ASN A 64 -9.82 -4.74 -3.62
CA ASN A 64 -8.84 -3.77 -3.11
C ASN A 64 -9.48 -2.44 -2.68
N TYR A 65 -10.82 -2.34 -2.70
CA TYR A 65 -11.54 -1.12 -2.32
C TYR A 65 -11.30 -0.74 -0.86
N MET A 66 -10.94 0.53 -0.63
CA MET A 66 -10.78 1.10 0.71
C MET A 66 -11.82 2.19 0.99
N SER A 67 -11.99 3.15 0.07
CA SER A 67 -12.97 4.23 0.24
C SER A 67 -13.31 4.92 -1.08
N ALA A 68 -14.48 5.54 -1.16
CA ALA A 68 -14.93 6.26 -2.35
C ALA A 68 -14.21 7.63 -2.51
N CYS A 69 -13.88 7.98 -3.75
CA CYS A 69 -13.34 9.30 -4.11
C CYS A 69 -14.47 10.29 -4.44
N GLY A 70 -15.28 10.61 -3.43
CA GLY A 70 -16.40 11.55 -3.55
C GLY A 70 -17.74 10.93 -3.15
N THR A 71 -18.82 11.60 -3.54
CA THR A 71 -20.19 11.17 -3.23
C THR A 71 -20.82 10.56 -4.47
N TYR A 72 -21.38 9.37 -4.31
CA TYR A 72 -22.03 8.60 -5.36
C TYR A 72 -23.42 8.13 -4.87
N PRO A 73 -24.41 7.97 -5.75
CA PRO A 73 -25.72 7.43 -5.40
C PRO A 73 -25.65 5.90 -5.23
N LEU A 74 -24.77 5.44 -4.34
CA LEU A 74 -24.45 4.04 -4.11
C LEU A 74 -24.55 3.72 -2.61
N ALA A 75 -25.14 2.58 -2.28
CA ALA A 75 -25.05 1.94 -0.99
C ALA A 75 -24.24 0.63 -1.13
N MET A 76 -23.32 0.41 -0.20
CA MET A 76 -22.44 -0.76 -0.20
C MET A 76 -22.72 -1.59 1.04
N THR A 77 -23.27 -2.80 0.86
CA THR A 77 -23.70 -3.65 1.96
C THR A 77 -23.20 -5.07 1.73
N ALA A 78 -22.47 -5.62 2.71
CA ALA A 78 -21.96 -7.00 2.69
C ALA A 78 -21.20 -7.39 1.39
N GLY A 79 -20.48 -6.45 0.78
CA GLY A 79 -19.69 -6.71 -0.43
C GLY A 79 -20.44 -6.48 -1.75
N THR A 80 -21.71 -6.13 -1.70
CA THR A 80 -22.55 -5.87 -2.87
C THR A 80 -22.91 -4.38 -2.98
N VAL A 81 -23.01 -3.89 -4.21
CA VAL A 81 -23.42 -2.51 -4.49
C VAL A 81 -24.89 -2.42 -4.88
N HIS A 82 -25.57 -1.41 -4.32
CA HIS A 82 -26.92 -1.00 -4.65
C HIS A 82 -26.91 0.47 -5.10
N ILE A 83 -27.50 0.76 -6.25
CA ILE A 83 -27.70 2.12 -6.75
C ILE A 83 -28.96 2.68 -6.09
N THR A 84 -28.82 3.77 -5.36
CA THR A 84 -29.93 4.36 -4.59
C THR A 84 -30.79 5.32 -5.42
N ASP A 85 -30.32 5.75 -6.58
CA ASP A 85 -31.06 6.59 -7.52
C ASP A 85 -31.65 5.74 -8.67
N PRO A 86 -32.99 5.57 -8.74
CA PRO A 86 -33.64 4.77 -9.78
C PRO A 86 -33.43 5.29 -11.21
N SER A 87 -33.00 6.55 -11.38
CA SER A 87 -32.73 7.13 -12.70
C SER A 87 -31.35 6.75 -13.25
N VAL A 88 -30.49 6.13 -12.42
CA VAL A 88 -29.11 5.78 -12.76
C VAL A 88 -28.98 4.26 -12.92
N SER A 89 -28.53 3.81 -14.09
CA SER A 89 -28.30 2.39 -14.37
C SER A 89 -26.85 1.94 -14.16
N ALA A 90 -25.91 2.89 -14.15
CA ALA A 90 -24.50 2.64 -13.91
C ALA A 90 -23.80 3.90 -13.40
N VAL A 91 -22.81 3.73 -12.54
CA VAL A 91 -22.01 4.82 -11.96
C VAL A 91 -20.55 4.63 -12.32
N LYS A 92 -19.91 5.68 -12.88
CA LYS A 92 -18.44 5.76 -12.95
C LYS A 92 -17.92 6.01 -11.54
N PHE A 93 -17.38 4.97 -10.94
CA PHE A 93 -16.99 4.95 -9.55
C PHE A 93 -15.47 5.08 -9.44
N ARG A 94 -15.01 6.12 -8.75
CA ARG A 94 -13.60 6.33 -8.44
C ARG A 94 -13.40 6.00 -6.97
N TYR A 95 -12.36 5.24 -6.67
CA TYR A 95 -12.11 4.76 -5.33
C TYR A 95 -10.62 4.66 -5.04
N PHE A 96 -10.29 4.78 -3.76
CA PHE A 96 -8.97 4.48 -3.27
C PHE A 96 -8.82 2.97 -3.15
N ALA A 97 -7.76 2.46 -3.76
CA ALA A 97 -7.44 1.04 -3.82
C ALA A 97 -6.07 0.76 -3.21
N THR A 98 -5.91 -0.35 -2.50
CA THR A 98 -4.57 -0.79 -2.11
C THR A 98 -3.85 -1.47 -3.28
N PRO A 99 -2.51 -1.34 -3.36
CA PRO A 99 -1.74 -2.07 -4.36
C PRO A 99 -1.87 -3.58 -4.18
N ALA A 100 -1.77 -4.32 -5.29
CA ALA A 100 -1.72 -5.77 -5.27
C ALA A 100 -0.48 -6.28 -4.52
N VAL A 101 -0.61 -7.46 -3.93
CA VAL A 101 0.51 -8.16 -3.26
C VAL A 101 1.59 -8.50 -4.29
N ILE A 102 2.83 -8.20 -3.95
CA ILE A 102 4.01 -8.54 -4.72
C ILE A 102 4.35 -10.00 -4.45
N GLU A 103 4.15 -10.85 -5.46
CA GLU A 103 4.39 -12.30 -5.37
C GLU A 103 5.72 -12.72 -6.01
N SER A 104 6.46 -11.80 -6.62
CA SER A 104 7.68 -12.11 -7.38
C SER A 104 8.72 -11.02 -7.26
N THR A 105 9.98 -11.43 -7.12
CA THR A 105 11.15 -10.56 -6.97
C THR A 105 11.59 -9.89 -8.28
N THR A 106 11.13 -10.38 -9.43
CA THR A 106 11.52 -9.86 -10.75
C THR A 106 10.63 -8.72 -11.24
N LYS A 107 9.54 -8.43 -10.50
CA LYS A 107 8.62 -7.34 -10.80
C LYS A 107 9.16 -6.00 -10.31
N ASP A 108 8.57 -4.93 -10.81
CA ASP A 108 8.79 -3.58 -10.30
C ASP A 108 8.04 -3.38 -8.98
N MET A 109 8.55 -2.44 -8.17
CA MET A 109 7.84 -1.93 -7.01
C MET A 109 6.50 -1.28 -7.42
N PRO A 110 5.49 -1.23 -6.54
CA PRO A 110 4.11 -0.98 -6.93
C PRO A 110 3.81 0.46 -7.34
N PHE A 111 4.68 1.42 -7.00
CA PHE A 111 4.48 2.83 -7.34
C PHE A 111 5.43 3.26 -8.46
N ASN A 112 4.93 4.10 -9.38
CA ASN A 112 5.78 4.74 -10.39
C ASN A 112 6.69 5.83 -9.78
N HIS A 113 6.39 6.28 -8.55
CA HIS A 113 7.14 7.32 -7.87
C HIS A 113 8.24 6.70 -6.99
N ASP A 114 9.50 6.82 -7.40
CA ASP A 114 10.61 6.17 -6.70
C ASP A 114 10.74 6.61 -5.23
N ALA A 115 10.44 7.86 -4.88
CA ALA A 115 10.46 8.28 -3.47
C ALA A 115 9.44 7.53 -2.60
N ILE A 116 8.28 7.13 -3.14
CA ILE A 116 7.30 6.32 -2.40
C ILE A 116 7.86 4.92 -2.22
N ASN A 117 8.47 4.35 -3.26
CA ASN A 117 9.13 3.04 -3.18
C ASN A 117 10.27 3.06 -2.16
N ASP A 118 11.10 4.11 -2.11
CA ASP A 118 12.16 4.25 -1.12
C ASP A 118 11.61 4.27 0.32
N ILE A 119 10.47 4.93 0.55
CA ILE A 119 9.80 4.94 1.86
C ILE A 119 9.32 3.53 2.23
N ILE A 120 8.77 2.78 1.28
CA ILE A 120 8.36 1.39 1.49
C ILE A 120 9.56 0.53 1.88
N VAL A 121 10.70 0.66 1.19
CA VAL A 121 11.92 -0.09 1.50
C VAL A 121 12.42 0.24 2.91
N LYS A 122 12.48 1.52 3.28
CA LYS A 122 12.87 1.93 4.64
C LYS A 122 11.93 1.36 5.71
N SER A 123 10.62 1.40 5.46
CA SER A 123 9.64 0.81 6.37
C SER A 123 9.80 -0.71 6.46
N ALA A 124 10.15 -1.39 5.35
CA ALA A 124 10.41 -2.83 5.34
C ALA A 124 11.70 -3.21 6.09
N VAL A 125 12.77 -2.40 5.98
CA VAL A 125 13.99 -2.55 6.78
C VAL A 125 13.67 -2.50 8.27
N LEU A 126 12.85 -1.53 8.68
CA LEU A 126 12.48 -1.37 10.09
C LEU A 126 11.66 -2.55 10.60
N LEU A 127 10.72 -3.07 9.79
CA LEU A 127 10.00 -4.30 10.11
C LEU A 127 10.94 -5.50 10.30
N ALA A 128 11.99 -5.60 9.48
CA ALA A 128 12.99 -6.65 9.60
C ALA A 128 13.84 -6.49 10.87
N LEU A 129 14.33 -5.28 11.14
CA LEU A 129 15.09 -4.98 12.38
C LEU A 129 14.27 -5.31 13.63
N ASN A 130 12.99 -4.95 13.66
CA ASN A 130 12.08 -5.25 14.77
C ASN A 130 11.78 -6.75 14.95
N GLU A 131 11.90 -7.57 13.89
CA GLU A 131 11.76 -9.02 14.05
C GLU A 131 12.98 -9.63 14.77
N ASN A 132 14.16 -9.04 14.58
CA ASN A 132 15.40 -9.50 15.23
C ASN A 132 15.62 -8.87 16.61
N GLU A 133 15.23 -7.60 16.79
CA GLU A 133 15.35 -6.87 18.04
C GLU A 133 13.98 -6.86 18.74
N TYR A 134 13.83 -7.62 19.82
CA TYR A 134 12.66 -7.61 20.72
C TYR A 134 12.48 -6.24 21.45
N ASP A 135 12.62 -5.11 20.77
CA ASP A 135 12.51 -3.75 21.33
C ASP A 135 11.61 -2.85 20.46
N ILE A 136 10.33 -2.82 20.85
CA ILE A 136 9.23 -2.01 20.28
C ILE A 136 9.41 -0.48 20.46
N SER A 137 10.50 -0.01 21.07
CA SER A 137 10.77 1.44 21.20
C SER A 137 11.10 2.12 19.86
N GLN A 138 11.47 1.36 18.82
CA GLN A 138 11.72 1.90 17.48
C GLN A 138 10.44 2.30 16.73
N ASP A 139 9.28 1.73 17.05
CA ASP A 139 8.01 1.94 16.32
C ASP A 139 7.54 3.40 16.29
N THR A 140 7.84 4.18 17.33
CA THR A 140 7.46 5.61 17.38
C THR A 140 8.28 6.45 16.40
N ASN A 141 9.55 6.10 16.19
CA ASN A 141 10.41 6.79 15.22
C ASN A 141 9.98 6.47 13.79
N ILE A 142 9.47 5.26 13.54
CA ILE A 142 8.97 4.82 12.23
C ILE A 142 7.77 5.67 11.81
N VAL A 143 6.77 5.80 12.68
CA VAL A 143 5.57 6.59 12.39
C VAL A 143 5.94 8.05 12.14
N ASN A 144 6.86 8.62 12.92
CA ASN A 144 7.32 10.00 12.74
C ASN A 144 8.11 10.19 11.44
N ALA A 145 9.01 9.26 11.08
CA ALA A 145 9.78 9.31 9.84
C ALA A 145 8.87 9.14 8.61
N LEU A 146 7.87 8.24 8.69
CA LEU A 146 6.84 8.08 7.66
C LEU A 146 6.02 9.35 7.49
N GLN A 147 5.54 9.96 8.59
CA GLN A 147 4.79 11.22 8.54
C GLN A 147 5.61 12.37 7.95
N GLN A 148 6.90 12.47 8.29
CA GLN A 148 7.80 13.49 7.72
C GLN A 148 8.08 13.24 6.24
N ALA A 149 8.32 12.00 5.82
CA ALA A 149 8.57 11.66 4.43
C ALA A 149 7.33 11.86 3.55
N ILE A 150 6.14 11.54 4.05
CA ILE A 150 4.87 11.86 3.39
C ILE A 150 4.73 13.39 3.26
N SER A 151 5.04 14.14 4.33
CA SER A 151 4.97 15.61 4.29
C SER A 151 5.95 16.23 3.30
N ALA A 152 7.16 15.68 3.16
CA ALA A 152 8.15 16.12 2.18
C ALA A 152 7.81 15.70 0.74
N GLY A 153 7.10 14.59 0.55
CA GLY A 153 6.59 14.19 -0.76
C GLY A 153 5.37 15.00 -1.23
N MET A 154 4.72 15.75 -0.33
CA MET A 154 3.56 16.60 -0.62
C MET A 154 3.91 18.01 -1.12
N SER A 155 5.19 18.44 -1.03
CA SER A 155 5.70 19.73 -1.52
C SER A 155 6.31 19.62 -2.91
#